data_AF-A0A380E3B6-F1
#
_entry.id   AF-A0A380E3B6-F1
#
_cell.length_a   1.000
_cell.length_b   1.000
_cell.length_c   1.000
_cell.angle_alpha   90.00
_cell.angle_beta   90.00
_cell.angle_gamma   90.00
#
_symmetry.space_group_name_H-M   'P 1'
#
loop_
_entity.id
_entity.type
_entity.pdbx_description
1 polymer ?
#
loop_
_entity_poly.entity_id
_entity_poly.type
_entity_poly.pdbx_seq_one_letter_code
_entity_poly.pdbx_strand_id
1 'polypeptide(L)'
;MKMINKLIVPVTASALLLGACGASATDSKENTLISSKAGDVTVADTMKKIGKDQIANASFTEMLNKILADKYKNKVNDKKIDEQIEKMQKQYGGKDKFEKALQQQGLTADKYKENLRTAAYHKELLSDKIKISDSEIKEDSKKASHILIKVKSKKSDKEGLDDKEAKQKS
;
A
#
# COMPACT_ATOMS: atom_id res chain seq x y z
N MET A 1 -31.81 -50.29 -42.26
CA MET A 1 -31.38 -49.30 -43.28
C MET A 1 -32.34 -48.12 -43.26
N LYS A 2 -31.82 -46.89 -43.46
CA LYS A 2 -32.45 -45.55 -43.52
C LYS A 2 -32.57 -44.81 -42.17
N MET A 3 -31.55 -44.03 -41.77
CA MET A 3 -31.25 -42.59 -42.07
C MET A 3 -31.90 -41.67 -41.02
N ILE A 4 -31.18 -41.28 -39.95
CA ILE A 4 -30.49 -39.98 -39.77
C ILE A 4 -31.33 -38.77 -40.19
N ASN A 5 -31.81 -37.99 -39.22
CA ASN A 5 -31.96 -36.55 -39.40
C ASN A 5 -31.39 -35.81 -38.18
N LYS A 6 -30.26 -35.14 -38.42
CA LYS A 6 -29.56 -34.24 -37.51
C LYS A 6 -30.46 -33.04 -37.19
N LEU A 7 -30.73 -32.78 -35.91
CA LEU A 7 -31.15 -31.47 -35.43
C LEU A 7 -30.00 -30.89 -34.61
N ILE A 8 -29.04 -30.28 -35.31
CA ILE A 8 -28.04 -29.42 -34.69
C ILE A 8 -28.75 -28.10 -34.39
N VAL A 9 -29.16 -27.93 -33.14
CA VAL A 9 -29.59 -26.63 -32.62
C VAL A 9 -28.32 -25.82 -32.38
N PRO A 10 -28.07 -24.73 -33.12
CA PRO A 10 -26.96 -23.84 -32.78
C PRO A 10 -27.37 -23.10 -31.51
N VAL A 11 -26.91 -23.58 -30.36
CA VAL A 11 -26.88 -22.79 -29.12
C VAL A 11 -25.81 -21.73 -29.31
N THR A 12 -26.13 -20.68 -30.08
CA THR A 12 -25.44 -19.41 -29.98
C THR A 12 -25.91 -18.74 -28.70
N ALA A 13 -25.45 -19.28 -27.57
CA ALA A 13 -25.42 -18.54 -26.32
C ALA A 13 -24.35 -17.46 -26.48
N SER A 14 -24.70 -16.37 -27.17
CA SER A 14 -24.08 -15.08 -26.92
C SER A 14 -24.50 -14.63 -25.53
N ALA A 15 -23.96 -15.30 -24.52
CA ALA A 15 -23.99 -14.82 -23.16
C ALA A 15 -23.02 -13.63 -23.14
N LEU A 16 -23.57 -12.44 -23.37
CA LEU A 16 -23.04 -11.21 -22.78
C LEU A 16 -23.08 -11.42 -21.27
N LEU A 17 -22.08 -12.13 -20.73
CA LEU A 17 -21.80 -12.15 -19.31
C LEU A 17 -21.18 -10.80 -18.99
N LEU A 18 -22.06 -9.81 -18.82
CA LEU A 18 -21.88 -8.74 -17.84
C LEU A 18 -21.85 -9.39 -16.45
N GLY A 19 -20.80 -10.17 -16.20
CA GLY A 19 -20.59 -10.97 -15.00
C GLY A 19 -19.76 -10.18 -14.01
N ALA A 20 -20.46 -9.45 -13.15
CA ALA A 20 -20.05 -9.06 -11.80
C ALA A 20 -18.66 -8.43 -11.62
N CYS A 21 -18.65 -7.10 -11.55
CA CYS A 21 -17.69 -6.38 -10.71
C CYS A 21 -17.66 -7.00 -9.29
N GLY A 22 -16.49 -7.45 -8.83
CA GLY A 22 -15.99 -6.92 -7.56
C GLY A 22 -15.62 -7.85 -6.41
N ALA A 23 -15.87 -9.17 -6.41
CA ALA A 23 -15.58 -9.98 -5.20
C ALA A 23 -14.78 -11.27 -5.39
N SER A 24 -14.69 -11.83 -6.60
CA SER A 24 -14.09 -13.15 -6.81
C SER A 24 -13.32 -13.28 -8.13
N ALA A 25 -13.00 -12.15 -8.77
CA ALA A 25 -12.30 -12.13 -10.07
C ALA A 25 -10.87 -12.72 -10.03
N THR A 26 -10.33 -13.04 -8.85
CA THR A 26 -8.96 -13.57 -8.69
C THR A 26 -8.90 -15.03 -8.25
N ASP A 27 -10.03 -15.69 -8.05
CA ASP A 27 -10.08 -17.02 -7.42
C ASP A 27 -9.64 -18.16 -8.35
N SER A 28 -9.60 -17.91 -9.66
CA SER A 28 -9.19 -18.88 -10.67
C SER A 28 -8.34 -18.24 -11.75
N LYS A 29 -7.39 -19.00 -12.29
CA LYS A 29 -6.47 -18.54 -13.35
C LYS A 29 -7.20 -18.07 -14.61
N GLU A 30 -8.35 -18.69 -14.89
CA GLU A 30 -9.22 -18.42 -16.03
C GLU A 30 -10.06 -17.13 -15.85
N ASN A 31 -10.13 -16.56 -14.65
CA ASN A 31 -11.03 -15.45 -14.39
C ASN A 31 -10.59 -14.20 -15.17
N THR A 32 -11.54 -13.60 -15.88
CA THR A 32 -11.37 -12.34 -16.59
C THR A 32 -11.30 -11.18 -15.60
N LEU A 33 -10.20 -10.44 -15.64
CA LEU A 33 -10.01 -9.22 -14.84
C LEU A 33 -10.55 -8.00 -15.58
N ILE A 34 -10.32 -7.92 -16.89
CA ILE A 34 -10.76 -6.81 -17.75
C ILE A 34 -11.18 -7.40 -19.10
N SER A 35 -12.34 -6.96 -19.61
CA SER A 35 -12.86 -7.37 -20.92
C SER A 35 -12.99 -6.16 -21.84
N SER A 36 -12.71 -6.35 -23.13
CA SER A 36 -12.90 -5.35 -24.17
C SER A 36 -13.27 -6.00 -25.50
N LYS A 37 -13.67 -5.18 -26.49
CA LYS A 37 -13.88 -5.67 -27.87
C LYS A 37 -12.62 -6.27 -28.51
N ALA A 38 -11.43 -5.95 -27.98
CA ALA A 38 -10.16 -6.47 -28.48
C ALA A 38 -9.74 -7.79 -27.79
N GLY A 39 -10.52 -8.29 -26.83
CA GLY A 39 -10.24 -9.49 -26.05
C GLY A 39 -10.25 -9.25 -24.55
N ASP A 40 -10.09 -10.35 -23.83
CA ASP A 40 -10.10 -10.43 -22.38
C ASP A 40 -8.69 -10.55 -21.82
N VAL A 41 -8.47 -9.95 -20.65
CA VAL A 41 -7.26 -10.13 -19.85
C VAL A 41 -7.63 -10.98 -18.63
N THR A 42 -7.03 -12.16 -18.51
CA THR A 42 -7.27 -13.07 -17.39
C THR A 42 -6.27 -12.89 -16.25
N VAL A 43 -6.53 -13.55 -15.12
CA VAL A 43 -5.57 -13.70 -14.02
C VAL A 43 -4.28 -14.36 -14.51
N ALA A 44 -4.37 -15.42 -15.31
CA ALA A 44 -3.20 -16.11 -15.85
C ALA A 44 -2.33 -15.18 -16.72
N ASP A 45 -2.94 -14.39 -17.61
CA ASP A 45 -2.24 -13.45 -18.47
C ASP A 45 -1.51 -12.38 -17.65
N THR A 46 -2.17 -11.89 -16.61
CA THR A 46 -1.63 -10.88 -15.70
C THR A 46 -0.46 -11.42 -14.90
N MET A 47 -0.58 -12.62 -14.33
CA MET A 47 0.51 -13.28 -13.60
C MET A 47 1.71 -13.56 -14.51
N LYS A 48 1.46 -14.02 -15.74
CA LYS A 48 2.52 -14.21 -16.74
C LYS A 48 3.23 -12.90 -17.08
N LYS A 49 2.49 -11.79 -17.16
CA LYS A 49 3.03 -10.46 -17.45
C LYS A 49 3.86 -9.87 -16.31
N ILE A 50 3.42 -10.06 -15.06
CA ILE A 50 4.15 -9.65 -13.85
C ILE A 50 5.48 -10.41 -13.71
N GLY A 51 5.47 -11.69 -14.08
CA GLY A 51 6.66 -12.54 -14.09
C GLY A 51 6.88 -13.29 -12.78
N LYS A 52 7.65 -14.39 -12.88
CA LYS A 52 7.82 -15.36 -11.79
C LYS A 52 8.49 -14.77 -10.56
N ASP A 53 9.52 -13.95 -10.74
CA ASP A 53 10.31 -13.42 -9.61
C ASP A 53 9.51 -12.42 -8.78
N GLN A 54 8.75 -11.55 -9.43
CA GLN A 54 7.84 -10.61 -8.76
C GLN A 54 6.77 -11.36 -7.96
N ILE A 55 6.17 -12.40 -8.56
CA ILE A 55 5.20 -13.26 -7.87
C ILE A 55 5.85 -13.98 -6.68
N ALA A 56 7.05 -14.53 -6.84
CA ALA A 56 7.76 -15.23 -5.79
C ALA A 56 8.09 -14.29 -4.62
N ASN A 57 8.60 -13.09 -4.90
CA ASN A 57 8.91 -12.08 -3.89
C ASN A 57 7.66 -11.60 -3.14
N ALA A 58 6.56 -11.34 -3.86
CA ALA A 58 5.29 -10.98 -3.25
C ALA A 58 4.74 -12.10 -2.36
N SER A 59 4.78 -13.35 -2.85
CA SER A 59 4.33 -14.53 -2.10
C SER A 59 5.16 -14.78 -0.85
N PHE A 60 6.48 -14.62 -0.94
CA PHE A 60 7.39 -14.73 0.19
C PHE A 60 7.12 -13.65 1.24
N THR A 61 6.97 -12.40 0.81
CA THR A 61 6.67 -11.27 1.70
C THR A 61 5.35 -11.50 2.43
N GLU A 62 4.32 -11.97 1.72
CA GLU A 62 3.02 -12.30 2.30
C GLU A 62 3.12 -13.44 3.32
N MET A 63 3.86 -14.51 2.99
CA MET A 63 4.10 -15.62 3.91
C MET A 63 4.84 -15.16 5.18
N LEU A 64 5.88 -14.33 5.02
CA LEU A 64 6.60 -13.75 6.14
C LEU A 64 5.66 -12.93 7.02
N ASN A 65 4.85 -12.04 6.43
CA ASN A 65 3.89 -11.23 7.18
C ASN A 65 2.90 -12.11 7.97
N LYS A 66 2.41 -13.21 7.38
CA LYS A 66 1.55 -14.18 8.08
C LYS A 66 2.24 -14.85 9.25
N ILE A 67 3.49 -15.28 9.09
CA ILE A 67 4.28 -15.88 10.17
C ILE A 67 4.48 -14.87 11.31
N LEU A 68 4.83 -13.62 10.97
CA LEU A 68 5.03 -12.57 11.95
C LEU A 68 3.74 -12.21 12.67
N ALA A 69 2.62 -12.14 11.95
CA ALA A 69 1.30 -11.93 12.54
C ALA A 69 0.95 -13.05 13.51
N ASP A 70 1.14 -14.32 13.15
CA ASP A 70 0.86 -15.43 14.05
C ASP A 70 1.73 -15.38 15.32
N LYS A 71 3.01 -15.05 15.17
CA LYS A 71 3.97 -14.98 16.27
C LYS A 71 3.74 -13.79 17.21
N TYR A 72 3.35 -12.63 16.67
CA TYR A 72 3.36 -11.36 17.40
C TYR A 72 1.98 -10.70 17.55
N LYS A 73 0.88 -11.30 17.04
CA LYS A 73 -0.49 -10.80 17.22
C LYS A 73 -0.84 -10.48 18.67
N ASN A 74 -0.29 -11.23 19.62
CA ASN A 74 -0.54 -11.03 21.05
C ASN A 74 0.42 -10.01 21.71
N LYS A 75 1.53 -9.65 21.05
CA LYS A 75 2.47 -8.62 21.53
C LYS A 75 2.11 -7.23 21.02
N VAL A 76 1.50 -7.14 19.84
CA VAL A 76 1.08 -5.87 19.25
C VAL A 76 -0.24 -5.41 19.86
N ASN A 77 -0.24 -4.19 20.39
CA ASN A 77 -1.44 -3.58 20.96
C ASN A 77 -2.12 -2.69 19.92
N ASP A 78 -3.28 -3.15 19.43
CA ASP A 78 -4.09 -2.40 18.47
C ASP A 78 -4.50 -1.00 18.97
N LYS A 79 -4.67 -0.80 20.27
CA LYS A 79 -4.96 0.53 20.83
C LYS A 79 -3.84 1.54 20.58
N LYS A 80 -2.58 1.11 20.65
CA LYS A 80 -1.42 1.97 20.33
C LYS A 80 -1.35 2.30 18.85
N ILE A 81 -1.89 1.43 17.98
CA ILE A 81 -1.99 1.69 16.55
C ILE A 81 -3.10 2.74 16.31
N ASP A 82 -4.24 2.59 16.97
CA ASP A 82 -5.34 3.56 16.88
C ASP A 82 -4.91 4.95 17.37
N GLU A 83 -4.19 5.04 18.49
CA GLU A 83 -3.61 6.30 18.97
C GLU A 83 -2.63 6.94 17.98
N GLN A 84 -1.84 6.13 17.25
CA GLN A 84 -0.94 6.64 16.21
C GLN A 84 -1.71 7.19 15.02
N ILE A 85 -2.76 6.48 14.59
CA ILE A 85 -3.64 6.93 13.52
C ILE A 85 -4.32 8.24 13.91
N GLU A 86 -4.83 8.37 15.13
CA GLU A 86 -5.44 9.62 15.62
C GLU A 86 -4.44 10.78 15.65
N LYS A 87 -3.20 10.54 16.08
CA LYS A 87 -2.14 11.56 16.02
C LYS A 87 -1.87 12.00 14.59
N MET A 88 -1.80 11.07 13.66
CA MET A 88 -1.63 11.38 12.25
C MET A 88 -2.82 12.12 11.66
N GLN A 89 -4.05 11.71 11.98
CA GLN A 89 -5.25 12.45 11.57
C GLN A 89 -5.20 13.90 12.05
N LYS A 90 -4.79 14.15 13.30
CA LYS A 90 -4.60 15.51 13.83
C LYS A 90 -3.52 16.27 13.06
N GLN A 91 -2.38 15.65 12.76
CA GLN A 91 -1.29 16.26 11.98
C GLN A 91 -1.73 16.63 10.55
N TYR A 92 -2.56 15.81 9.92
CA TYR A 92 -3.12 16.07 8.59
C TYR A 92 -4.29 17.07 8.61
N GLY A 93 -4.69 17.56 9.79
CA GLY A 93 -5.76 18.55 9.94
C GLY A 93 -7.16 17.97 9.95
N GLY A 94 -7.32 16.74 10.45
CA GLY A 94 -8.58 16.03 10.62
C GLY A 94 -8.65 14.73 9.82
N LYS A 95 -9.62 13.88 10.17
CA LYS A 95 -9.86 12.58 9.54
C LYS A 95 -10.10 12.70 8.03
N ASP A 96 -10.89 13.67 7.59
CA ASP A 96 -11.23 13.83 6.16
C ASP A 96 -10.01 14.16 5.29
N LYS A 97 -9.12 15.04 5.78
CA LYS A 97 -7.87 15.38 5.07
C LYS A 97 -6.91 14.20 5.05
N PHE A 98 -6.84 13.47 6.16
CA PHE A 98 -6.06 12.25 6.26
C PHE A 98 -6.54 11.17 5.29
N GLU A 99 -7.84 10.89 5.24
CA GLU A 99 -8.41 9.91 4.32
C GLU A 99 -8.23 10.31 2.86
N LYS A 100 -8.39 11.59 2.52
CA LYS A 100 -8.07 12.10 1.17
C LYS A 100 -6.59 11.88 0.82
N ALA A 101 -5.67 12.09 1.76
CA ALA A 101 -4.25 11.84 1.54
C ALA A 101 -3.97 10.34 1.33
N LEU A 102 -4.63 9.45 2.09
CA LEU A 102 -4.53 8.01 1.88
C LEU A 102 -5.09 7.58 0.52
N GLN A 103 -6.23 8.13 0.10
CA GLN A 103 -6.84 7.83 -1.20
C GLN A 103 -5.92 8.22 -2.37
N GLN A 104 -5.20 9.33 -2.26
CA GLN A 104 -4.18 9.72 -3.26
C GLN A 104 -3.05 8.69 -3.39
N GLN A 105 -2.77 7.94 -2.33
CA GLN A 105 -1.80 6.84 -2.32
C GLN A 105 -2.43 5.49 -2.69
N GLY A 106 -3.71 5.46 -3.04
CA GLY A 106 -4.45 4.21 -3.29
C GLY A 106 -4.69 3.38 -2.03
N LEU A 107 -4.66 4.00 -0.85
CA LEU A 107 -4.86 3.34 0.44
C LEU A 107 -6.20 3.71 1.06
N THR A 108 -6.78 2.79 1.83
CA THR A 108 -7.91 3.03 2.72
C THR A 108 -7.43 3.14 4.17
N ALA A 109 -8.27 3.69 5.06
CA ALA A 109 -7.95 3.75 6.49
C ALA A 109 -7.69 2.35 7.08
N ASP A 110 -8.48 1.34 6.66
CA ASP A 110 -8.30 -0.04 7.10
C ASP A 110 -6.99 -0.63 6.60
N LYS A 111 -6.67 -0.45 5.31
CA LYS A 111 -5.39 -0.94 4.76
C LYS A 111 -4.21 -0.23 5.41
N TYR A 112 -4.36 1.05 5.72
CA TYR A 112 -3.35 1.81 6.45
C TYR A 112 -3.14 1.26 7.86
N LYS A 113 -4.20 0.95 8.60
CA LYS A 113 -4.12 0.31 9.93
C LYS A 113 -3.46 -1.07 9.85
N GLU A 114 -3.79 -1.87 8.84
CA GLU A 114 -3.16 -3.17 8.58
C GLU A 114 -1.66 -3.02 8.31
N ASN A 115 -1.26 -2.03 7.51
CA ASN A 115 0.15 -1.73 7.24
C ASN A 115 0.90 -1.34 8.51
N LEU A 116 0.30 -0.53 9.39
CA LEU A 116 0.89 -0.20 10.69
C LEU A 116 1.03 -1.43 11.60
N ARG A 117 0.05 -2.34 11.57
CA ARG A 117 0.12 -3.59 12.33
C ARG A 117 1.25 -4.48 11.82
N THR A 118 1.37 -4.62 10.50
CA THR A 118 2.48 -5.34 9.87
C THR A 118 3.83 -4.73 10.25
N ALA A 119 3.97 -3.40 10.16
CA ALA A 119 5.18 -2.70 10.58
C ALA A 119 5.51 -2.94 12.07
N ALA A 120 4.50 -3.00 12.95
CA ALA A 120 4.68 -3.35 14.35
C ALA A 120 5.20 -4.78 14.52
N TYR A 121 4.73 -5.75 13.75
CA TYR A 121 5.27 -7.12 13.79
C TYR A 121 6.74 -7.20 13.35
N HIS A 122 7.12 -6.45 12.32
CA HIS A 122 8.52 -6.33 11.90
C HIS A 122 9.37 -5.68 13.00
N LYS A 123 8.85 -4.67 13.70
CA LYS A 123 9.52 -4.07 14.85
C LYS A 123 9.72 -5.06 15.99
N GLU A 124 8.71 -5.85 16.34
CA GLU A 124 8.83 -6.91 17.36
C GLU A 124 9.88 -7.97 16.95
N LEU A 125 9.95 -8.35 15.68
CA LEU A 125 11.00 -9.23 15.19
C LEU A 125 12.40 -8.65 15.41
N LEU A 126 12.59 -7.37 15.05
CA LEU A 126 13.87 -6.69 15.23
C LEU A 126 14.20 -6.55 16.72
N SER A 127 13.24 -6.19 17.57
CA SER A 127 13.45 -6.09 19.02
C SER A 127 13.75 -7.44 19.68
N ASP A 128 13.17 -8.54 19.19
CA ASP A 128 13.49 -9.89 19.66
C ASP A 128 14.91 -10.34 19.25
N LYS A 129 15.48 -9.81 18.15
CA LYS A 129 16.78 -10.21 17.60
C LYS A 129 17.93 -9.26 17.94
N ILE A 130 17.64 -7.97 18.03
CA ILE A 130 18.61 -6.90 18.25
C ILE A 130 18.38 -6.37 19.66
N LYS A 131 19.30 -6.72 20.57
CA LYS A 131 19.35 -6.14 21.91
C LYS A 131 20.29 -4.95 21.88
N ILE A 132 19.74 -3.75 21.71
CA ILE A 132 20.52 -2.51 21.80
C ILE A 132 20.69 -2.17 23.28
N SER A 133 21.92 -1.93 23.71
CA SER A 133 22.22 -1.44 25.04
C SER A 133 22.12 0.09 25.09
N ASP A 134 21.75 0.68 26.23
CA ASP A 134 21.69 2.14 26.42
C ASP A 134 23.05 2.83 26.21
N SER A 135 24.15 2.08 26.26
CA SER A 135 25.50 2.59 25.99
C SER A 135 25.71 2.90 24.52
N GLU A 136 25.21 2.06 23.61
CA GLU A 136 25.35 2.25 22.15
C GLU A 136 24.53 3.45 21.65
N ILE A 137 23.37 3.71 22.24
CA ILE A 137 22.48 4.82 21.84
C ILE A 137 23.10 6.19 22.15
N LYS A 138 23.89 6.30 23.22
CA LYS A 138 24.51 7.57 23.62
C LYS A 138 25.69 7.96 22.74
N GLU A 139 26.37 7.00 22.13
CA GLU A 139 27.48 7.27 21.20
C GLU A 139 27.00 7.81 19.85
N ASP A 140 25.83 7.36 19.37
CA ASP A 140 25.31 7.71 18.04
C ASP A 140 24.42 8.97 18.02
N SER A 141 24.03 9.52 19.17
CA SER A 141 23.13 10.68 19.22
C SER A 141 23.85 12.02 18.99
N LYS A 142 23.81 12.52 17.74
CA LYS A 142 24.22 13.90 17.42
C LYS A 142 23.00 14.81 17.30
N LYS A 143 22.91 15.84 18.15
CA LYS A 143 21.86 16.86 18.06
C LYS A 143 22.13 17.77 16.86
N ALA A 144 21.17 17.84 15.92
CA ALA A 144 21.19 18.78 14.81
C ALA A 144 20.09 19.84 14.99
N SER A 145 20.44 21.10 14.75
CA SER A 145 19.50 22.23 14.68
C SER A 145 19.38 22.69 13.24
N HIS A 146 18.17 22.96 12.74
CA HIS A 146 17.95 23.52 11.41
C HIS A 146 17.18 24.85 11.50
N ILE A 147 17.60 25.84 10.72
CA ILE A 147 16.91 27.13 10.58
C ILE A 147 16.31 27.17 9.17
N LEU A 148 14.99 27.26 9.07
CA LEU A 148 14.30 27.46 7.79
C LEU A 148 14.18 28.96 7.52
N ILE A 149 14.86 29.44 6.46
CA ILE A 149 14.78 30.84 6.03
C ILE A 149 14.05 30.92 4.69
N LYS A 150 12.93 31.66 4.66
CA LYS A 150 12.21 31.98 3.43
C LYS A 150 12.91 33.12 2.70
N VAL A 151 13.39 32.84 1.48
CA VAL A 151 14.07 33.81 0.61
C VAL A 151 13.08 34.40 -0.40
N LYS A 152 13.14 35.71 -0.65
CA LYS A 152 12.26 36.37 -1.64
C LYS A 152 12.51 35.83 -3.04
N SER A 153 11.46 35.38 -3.74
CA SER A 153 11.57 34.96 -5.15
C SER A 153 11.33 36.11 -6.12
N LYS A 154 10.58 37.15 -5.70
CA LYS A 154 10.37 38.40 -6.44
C LYS A 154 10.46 39.59 -5.49
N LYS A 155 10.91 40.76 -5.99
CA LYS A 155 11.02 42.00 -5.19
C LYS A 155 9.71 42.46 -4.53
N SER A 156 8.56 42.01 -5.03
CA SER A 156 7.24 42.33 -4.50
C SER A 156 6.84 41.51 -3.27
N ASP A 157 7.57 40.45 -2.93
CA ASP A 157 7.26 39.60 -1.78
C ASP A 157 7.68 40.26 -0.47
N LYS A 158 6.71 40.76 0.30
CA LYS A 158 6.94 41.51 1.55
C LYS A 158 7.36 40.64 2.74
N GLU A 159 7.29 39.31 2.62
CA GLU A 159 7.42 38.37 3.75
C GLU A 159 8.70 37.51 3.72
N GLY A 160 9.62 37.68 2.77
CA GLY A 160 10.88 36.93 2.69
C GLY A 160 12.11 37.77 3.02
N LEU A 161 13.20 37.13 3.47
CA LEU A 161 14.52 37.77 3.57
C LEU A 161 15.17 37.85 2.19
N ASP A 162 15.99 38.87 1.96
CA ASP A 162 16.81 38.94 0.75
C ASP A 162 17.98 37.94 0.85
N ASP A 163 18.45 37.41 -0.28
CA ASP A 163 19.47 36.34 -0.36
C ASP A 163 20.70 36.58 0.54
N LYS A 164 21.13 37.83 0.66
CA LYS A 164 22.28 38.22 1.49
C LYS A 164 21.99 38.09 2.99
N GLU A 165 20.79 38.46 3.42
CA GLU A 165 20.37 38.39 4.82
C GLU A 165 20.04 36.95 5.22
N ALA A 166 19.51 36.17 4.29
CA ALA A 166 19.25 34.75 4.50
C ALA A 166 20.56 33.97 4.74
N LYS A 167 21.60 34.23 3.94
CA LYS A 167 22.92 33.59 4.09
C LYS A 167 23.67 33.96 5.38
N GLN A 168 23.32 35.07 6.03
CA GLN A 168 23.90 35.46 7.31
C GLN A 168 23.23 34.80 8.52
N LYS A 169 22.03 34.24 8.34
CA LYS A 169 21.23 33.63 9.41
C LYS A 169 21.17 32.10 9.34
N SER A 170 21.68 31.50 8.26
CA SER A 170 21.88 30.05 8.07
C SER A 170 23.24 29.62 8.58
#